data_AF-A0A8J3IGX5-F1
#
_entry.id   AF-A0A8J3IGX5-F1
#
_cell.length_a   1.000
_cell.length_b   1.000
_cell.length_c   1.000
_cell.angle_alpha   90.00
_cell.angle_beta   90.00
_cell.angle_gamma   90.00
#
_symmetry.space_group_name_H-M   'P 1'
#
loop_
_entity.id
_entity.type
_entity.pdbx_description
1 polymer ?
#
loop_
_entity_poly.entity_id
_entity_poly.type
_entity_poly.pdbx_seq_one_letter_code
_entity_poly.pdbx_strand_id
1 'polypeptide(L)'
;MVDTNVDIGEKIEFVQFHQPGLVVDDYIITVTQEITLPGNQKAMFSTQKHFAISGERFTFNPQDIQAVFPPEGSLGEHSNVLPHIAFTRSTLPWERQADPTREDVPWLALLLFEDQGKPESQIVQLGDLMHPPTGGARFPDLQLNTGQKADDQATVIDIKKGVLQTLLPTLDALALLTHVRVRLHADGSQDELAVVIGSRLPVRGGSSTVHLVSLEGRYSNGGFDYQGAGDDDLIRLVSLKSWSFACVDEKQSFKGLLMHLDRNPGTLRLPKNDNAAVERYLAMGYTLLPHTFRLVGKSVSWYHGPLVPVDITTELTLPVRAADELVRYNPANGLFDISYAAAWELGRLLALQSKQFAINLYLWKRMHAQLLRQAEQQILHAHLPIQPQSVDPSELFAAISAWFTDLSLLRGVPFNYLVPDERILPEEAIRFFRVDHLWMECLLDGAFSIGRVSEAAYAQDQNQANMSTSPATMPFDAVTGFLLRSDVVSGWPGLLVNASDANGKELDLLRMDRLSPDVLLCLFNGEIDSVAVHQKPEMLHSGLDMDEQIPPTYHKVLRDNQGDEQETLTLATIPWLQEGLRIIDIPGLARAIQQKTGAVMFTAAQFAFQMTEGVEEVIFHKG
;
A
#
# COMPACT_ATOMS: atom_id res chain seq x y z
N MET A 1 -27.24 23.70 -4.74
CA MET A 1 -25.94 23.96 -4.11
C MET A 1 -25.60 22.71 -3.34
N VAL A 2 -24.90 21.82 -4.02
CA VAL A 2 -24.49 20.52 -3.50
C VAL A 2 -22.98 20.56 -3.62
N ASP A 3 -22.32 20.69 -2.47
CA ASP A 3 -20.88 20.46 -2.33
C ASP A 3 -20.67 18.95 -2.40
N THR A 4 -20.11 18.49 -3.51
CA THR A 4 -19.48 17.18 -3.65
C THR A 4 -17.98 17.41 -3.76
N ASN A 5 -17.32 17.58 -2.61
CA ASN A 5 -15.88 17.38 -2.48
C ASN A 5 -15.70 16.45 -1.28
N VAL A 6 -15.51 15.17 -1.56
CA VAL A 6 -14.81 14.28 -0.62
C VAL A 6 -13.34 14.60 -0.82
N ASP A 7 -12.91 15.70 -0.22
CA ASP A 7 -11.51 16.09 -0.16
C ASP A 7 -10.87 15.22 0.93
N ILE A 8 -10.16 14.17 0.55
CA ILE A 8 -9.33 13.38 1.48
C ILE A 8 -8.08 14.21 1.77
N GLY A 9 -8.26 15.30 2.51
CA GLY A 9 -7.51 15.70 3.70
C GLY A 9 -5.98 15.76 3.74
N GLU A 10 -5.25 15.57 2.64
CA GLU A 10 -3.80 15.76 2.58
C GLU A 10 -3.39 16.44 1.27
N LYS A 11 -3.04 17.74 1.34
CA LYS A 11 -2.51 18.49 0.20
C LYS A 11 -1.00 18.38 0.19
N ILE A 12 -0.41 18.06 -0.96
CA ILE A 12 1.04 18.04 -1.14
C ILE A 12 1.46 19.30 -1.92
N GLU A 13 2.39 20.06 -1.35
CA GLU A 13 3.01 21.20 -1.99
C GLU A 13 4.45 20.89 -2.35
N PHE A 14 4.90 21.40 -3.50
CA PHE A 14 6.27 21.25 -3.98
C PHE A 14 6.99 22.59 -3.84
N VAL A 15 8.18 22.57 -3.22
CA VAL A 15 9.02 23.74 -2.99
C VAL A 15 10.37 23.51 -3.67
N GLN A 16 10.90 24.53 -4.34
CA GLN A 16 12.09 24.39 -5.19
C GLN A 16 13.34 23.99 -4.37
N PHE A 17 13.58 24.64 -3.24
CA PHE A 17 14.70 24.35 -2.35
C PHE A 17 14.42 24.84 -0.93
N HIS A 18 15.15 24.30 0.05
CA HIS A 18 15.12 24.78 1.43
C HIS A 18 16.55 24.99 1.95
N GLN A 19 16.95 26.26 2.06
CA GLN A 19 18.27 26.64 2.60
C GLN A 19 18.28 26.52 4.13
N PRO A 20 19.37 26.03 4.74
CA PRO A 20 19.51 26.07 6.19
C PRO A 20 19.65 27.52 6.68
N GLY A 21 19.11 27.83 7.86
CA GLY A 21 19.23 29.17 8.45
C GLY A 21 20.67 29.54 8.86
N LEU A 22 21.51 28.56 9.16
CA LEU A 22 22.95 28.70 9.36
C LEU A 22 23.66 27.57 8.58
N VAL A 23 24.65 27.94 7.78
CA VAL A 23 25.44 26.97 7.00
C VAL A 23 26.41 26.21 7.90
N VAL A 24 26.92 25.08 7.41
CA VAL A 24 27.91 24.27 8.13
C VAL A 24 29.26 24.97 8.10
N ASP A 25 29.58 25.71 9.18
CA ASP A 25 30.83 26.45 9.33
C ASP A 25 31.17 26.71 10.81
N ASP A 26 32.36 27.26 11.06
CA ASP A 26 32.81 27.74 12.36
C ASP A 26 32.37 29.20 12.58
N TYR A 27 31.62 29.44 13.65
CA TYR A 27 31.06 30.74 13.98
C TYR A 27 31.63 31.33 15.26
N ILE A 28 31.67 32.66 15.30
CA ILE A 28 32.10 33.44 16.47
C ILE A 28 30.97 34.38 16.88
N ILE A 29 30.35 34.13 18.04
CA ILE A 29 29.46 35.09 18.69
C ILE A 29 30.33 36.09 19.44
N THR A 30 30.28 37.36 19.03
CA THR A 30 30.92 38.47 19.75
C THR A 30 29.86 39.27 20.50
N VAL A 31 29.94 39.30 21.83
CA VAL A 31 29.08 40.13 22.67
C VAL A 31 29.86 41.36 23.11
N THR A 32 29.40 42.53 22.69
CA THR A 32 29.98 43.82 23.09
C THR A 32 29.06 44.53 24.08
N GLN A 33 29.63 45.15 25.11
CA GLN A 33 28.92 45.97 26.08
C GLN A 33 29.61 47.32 26.20
N GLU A 34 28.86 48.39 25.92
CA GLU A 34 29.30 49.76 26.18
C GLU A 34 28.69 50.25 27.51
N ILE A 35 29.54 50.72 28.43
CA ILE A 35 29.12 51.32 29.70
C ILE A 35 29.53 52.79 29.69
N THR A 36 28.57 53.69 29.92
CA THR A 36 28.84 55.12 30.10
C THR A 36 29.09 55.42 31.57
N LEU A 37 30.27 55.92 31.88
CA LEU A 37 30.73 56.35 33.21
C LEU A 37 30.47 57.86 33.43
N PRO A 38 30.45 58.32 34.69
CA PRO A 38 30.35 59.74 35.01
C PRO A 38 31.41 60.58 34.28
N GLY A 39 31.01 61.72 33.72
CA GLY A 39 31.89 62.57 32.90
C GLY A 39 31.91 62.21 31.41
N ASN A 40 30.92 61.45 30.92
CA ASN A 40 30.79 61.06 29.51
C ASN A 40 31.91 60.15 28.99
N GLN A 41 32.62 59.46 29.88
CA GLN A 41 33.59 58.42 29.50
C GLN A 41 32.86 57.14 29.13
N LYS A 42 33.22 56.53 28.01
CA LYS A 42 32.68 55.24 27.57
C LYS A 42 33.71 54.14 27.77
N ALA A 43 33.32 53.03 28.39
CA ALA A 43 34.11 51.82 28.48
C ALA A 43 33.45 50.73 27.63
N MET A 44 34.25 50.03 26.82
CA MET A 44 33.77 48.96 25.95
C MET A 44 34.35 47.63 26.42
N PHE A 45 33.49 46.65 26.63
CA PHE A 45 33.83 45.27 26.96
C PHE A 45 33.42 44.37 25.80
N SER A 46 34.20 43.34 25.52
CA SER A 46 33.88 42.35 24.49
C SER A 46 34.23 40.96 24.98
N THR A 47 33.38 39.99 24.69
CA THR A 47 33.67 38.56 24.87
C THR A 47 33.26 37.79 23.63
N GLN A 48 34.01 36.73 23.31
CA GLN A 48 33.78 35.90 22.15
C GLN A 48 33.51 34.46 22.56
N LYS A 49 32.57 33.82 21.87
CA LYS A 49 32.30 32.39 21.96
C LYS A 49 32.36 31.76 20.58
N HIS A 50 33.16 30.72 20.46
CA HIS A 50 33.27 29.92 19.24
C HIS A 50 32.29 28.75 19.34
N PHE A 51 31.59 28.48 18.26
CA PHE A 51 30.78 27.27 18.10
C PHE A 51 30.80 26.86 16.63
N ALA A 52 30.69 25.57 16.36
CA ALA A 52 30.63 25.04 15.00
C ALA A 52 29.22 24.52 14.73
N ILE A 53 28.70 24.77 13.53
CA ILE A 53 27.53 24.05 13.03
C ILE A 53 28.05 22.80 12.34
N SER A 54 27.67 21.62 12.83
CA SER A 54 28.00 20.34 12.20
C SER A 54 26.90 19.93 11.22
N GLY A 55 27.26 19.32 10.09
CA GLY A 55 26.32 18.66 9.19
C GLY A 55 26.95 17.44 8.53
N GLU A 56 26.11 16.58 7.98
CA GLU A 56 26.53 15.33 7.35
C GLU A 56 27.43 15.61 6.13
N ARG A 57 28.41 14.72 5.87
CA ARG A 57 29.42 14.96 4.81
C ARG A 57 29.95 13.69 4.16
N PHE A 58 30.28 12.69 4.97
CA PHE A 58 30.92 11.44 4.51
C PHE A 58 30.11 10.18 4.80
N THR A 59 29.15 10.30 5.69
CA THR A 59 28.18 9.27 6.10
C THR A 59 26.86 9.96 6.37
N PHE A 60 25.76 9.21 6.37
CA PHE A 60 24.46 9.69 6.86
C PHE A 60 24.01 8.84 8.04
N ASN A 61 23.30 9.44 8.99
CA ASN A 61 22.45 8.70 9.89
C ASN A 61 21.32 8.01 9.09
N PRO A 62 21.15 6.68 9.17
CA PRO A 62 20.05 5.99 8.48
C PRO A 62 18.65 6.53 8.81
N GLN A 63 18.46 7.17 9.97
CA GLN A 63 17.19 7.79 10.37
C GLN A 63 16.87 9.09 9.61
N ASP A 64 17.88 9.74 9.00
CA ASP A 64 17.65 10.91 8.16
C ASP A 64 17.09 10.52 6.78
N ILE A 65 17.14 9.22 6.40
CA ILE A 65 16.58 8.69 5.16
C ILE A 65 15.17 8.18 5.43
N GLN A 66 14.18 8.82 4.82
CA GLN A 66 12.78 8.39 4.92
C GLN A 66 12.54 7.12 4.10
N ALA A 67 12.99 7.10 2.84
CA ALA A 67 12.95 5.92 1.96
C ALA A 67 13.71 6.17 0.64
N VAL A 68 13.95 5.08 -0.09
CA VAL A 68 14.50 5.05 -1.46
C VAL A 68 13.52 4.38 -2.40
N PHE A 69 13.53 4.80 -3.66
CA PHE A 69 12.74 4.16 -4.71
C PHE A 69 13.51 4.09 -6.03
N PRO A 70 13.42 2.98 -6.79
CA PRO A 70 12.81 1.71 -6.41
C PRO A 70 13.37 1.15 -5.10
N PRO A 71 12.55 0.44 -4.29
CA PRO A 71 12.96 0.01 -2.96
C PRO A 71 14.20 -0.90 -3.01
N GLU A 72 15.01 -0.86 -1.95
CA GLU A 72 16.21 -1.69 -1.86
C GLU A 72 15.85 -3.19 -1.92
N GLY A 73 16.40 -3.89 -2.90
CA GLY A 73 16.12 -5.31 -3.16
C GLY A 73 14.81 -5.59 -3.89
N SER A 74 14.10 -4.56 -4.38
CA SER A 74 12.83 -4.77 -5.08
C SER A 74 12.99 -5.48 -6.43
N LEU A 75 11.95 -6.24 -6.77
CA LEU A 75 11.71 -6.82 -8.09
C LEU A 75 10.37 -6.25 -8.57
N GLY A 76 10.38 -5.48 -9.65
CA GLY A 76 9.17 -4.84 -10.19
C GLY A 76 9.42 -4.29 -11.58
N GLU A 77 8.41 -3.74 -12.26
CA GLU A 77 8.70 -2.94 -13.45
C GLU A 77 9.08 -1.53 -12.98
N HIS A 78 10.33 -1.16 -13.23
CA HIS A 78 10.87 0.15 -12.85
C HIS A 78 11.57 0.82 -14.04
N SER A 79 11.51 0.26 -15.26
CA SER A 79 12.24 0.75 -16.44
C SER A 79 11.78 2.13 -16.93
N ASN A 80 10.64 2.61 -16.45
CA ASN A 80 10.11 3.95 -16.68
C ASN A 80 10.23 4.88 -15.46
N VAL A 81 10.86 4.42 -14.37
CA VAL A 81 11.02 5.16 -13.11
C VAL A 81 12.42 5.76 -13.01
N LEU A 82 12.49 7.03 -12.61
CA LEU A 82 13.73 7.66 -12.18
C LEU A 82 13.99 7.35 -10.70
N PRO A 83 15.14 6.72 -10.36
CA PRO A 83 15.46 6.44 -8.96
C PRO A 83 15.51 7.73 -8.14
N HIS A 84 15.02 7.68 -6.91
CA HIS A 84 15.04 8.82 -6.01
C HIS A 84 15.21 8.39 -4.55
N ILE A 85 15.65 9.32 -3.73
CA ILE A 85 15.80 9.18 -2.28
C ILE A 85 15.13 10.36 -1.59
N ALA A 86 14.42 10.08 -0.49
CA ALA A 86 13.78 11.09 0.34
C ALA A 86 14.41 11.16 1.72
N PHE A 87 14.60 12.38 2.23
CA PHE A 87 15.18 12.66 3.54
C PHE A 87 14.14 13.32 4.45
N THR A 88 14.16 12.96 5.73
CA THR A 88 13.33 13.59 6.77
C THR A 88 13.77 15.01 7.08
N ARG A 89 15.03 15.35 6.79
CA ARG A 89 15.56 16.71 6.92
C ARG A 89 15.51 17.44 5.58
N SER A 90 14.60 18.40 5.46
CA SER A 90 14.35 19.14 4.21
C SER A 90 15.51 20.04 3.76
N THR A 91 16.41 20.46 4.64
CA THR A 91 17.57 21.29 4.28
C THR A 91 18.79 20.51 3.79
N LEU A 92 18.83 19.19 4.02
CA LEU A 92 20.04 18.36 3.88
C LEU A 92 20.75 18.48 2.51
N PRO A 93 20.04 18.50 1.36
CA PRO A 93 20.70 18.65 0.07
C PRO A 93 21.36 20.02 -0.17
N TRP A 94 21.01 21.04 0.62
CA TRP A 94 21.52 22.42 0.51
C TRP A 94 22.39 22.85 1.70
N GLU A 95 22.69 21.95 2.64
CA GLU A 95 23.62 22.22 3.75
C GLU A 95 25.08 22.39 3.29
N ARG A 96 25.39 21.92 2.08
CA ARG A 96 26.67 22.10 1.38
C ARG A 96 26.39 22.41 -0.09
N GLN A 97 27.41 22.88 -0.79
CA GLN A 97 27.28 23.37 -2.16
C GLN A 97 28.12 22.54 -3.14
N ALA A 98 27.53 22.18 -4.29
CA ALA A 98 28.30 21.59 -5.39
C ALA A 98 29.17 22.65 -6.11
N ASP A 99 28.61 23.85 -6.28
CA ASP A 99 29.28 25.03 -6.84
C ASP A 99 29.14 26.19 -5.84
N PRO A 100 30.24 26.78 -5.36
CA PRO A 100 30.19 27.87 -4.38
C PRO A 100 29.54 29.16 -4.87
N THR A 101 29.25 29.28 -6.17
CA THR A 101 28.60 30.45 -6.78
C THR A 101 27.09 30.32 -6.90
N ARG A 102 26.51 29.15 -6.60
CA ARG A 102 25.08 28.88 -6.72
C ARG A 102 24.51 28.21 -5.47
N GLU A 103 23.65 28.93 -4.78
CA GLU A 103 22.99 28.45 -3.56
C GLU A 103 21.88 27.43 -3.85
N ASP A 104 21.25 27.48 -5.03
CA ASP A 104 20.13 26.61 -5.39
C ASP A 104 20.54 25.19 -5.82
N VAL A 105 21.83 24.95 -6.03
CA VAL A 105 22.35 23.67 -6.49
C VAL A 105 22.74 22.78 -5.30
N PRO A 106 22.14 21.57 -5.18
CA PRO A 106 22.45 20.65 -4.11
C PRO A 106 23.86 20.05 -4.27
N TRP A 107 24.48 19.66 -3.16
CA TRP A 107 25.76 18.93 -3.17
C TRP A 107 25.59 17.42 -3.42
N LEU A 108 24.36 16.96 -3.68
CA LEU A 108 24.00 15.55 -3.79
C LEU A 108 23.50 15.21 -5.19
N ALA A 109 23.85 14.03 -5.69
CA ALA A 109 23.27 13.48 -6.90
C ALA A 109 23.13 11.96 -6.84
N LEU A 110 22.18 11.43 -7.60
CA LEU A 110 22.02 10.00 -7.80
C LEU A 110 22.63 9.56 -9.13
N LEU A 111 23.54 8.59 -9.07
CA LEU A 111 24.13 7.95 -10.25
C LEU A 111 23.66 6.50 -10.31
N LEU A 112 23.02 6.14 -11.42
CA LEU A 112 22.58 4.77 -11.69
C LEU A 112 23.59 4.03 -12.56
N PHE A 113 24.00 2.86 -12.09
CA PHE A 113 24.87 1.92 -12.80
C PHE A 113 24.11 0.62 -13.06
N GLU A 114 24.33 0.04 -14.23
CA GLU A 114 23.90 -1.32 -14.53
C GLU A 114 24.90 -2.31 -13.92
N ASP A 115 24.49 -3.55 -13.70
CA ASP A 115 25.35 -4.58 -13.08
C ASP A 115 26.67 -4.79 -13.82
N GLN A 116 26.68 -4.64 -15.15
CA GLN A 116 27.91 -4.64 -15.93
C GLN A 116 28.56 -3.24 -15.88
N GLY A 117 29.73 -3.16 -15.22
CA GLY A 117 30.51 -1.93 -15.16
C GLY A 117 30.20 -1.01 -13.98
N LYS A 118 29.43 -1.47 -12.99
CA LYS A 118 29.28 -0.75 -11.72
C LYS A 118 30.61 -0.63 -10.97
N PRO A 119 30.88 0.52 -10.33
CA PRO A 119 32.07 0.68 -9.52
C PRO A 119 31.96 -0.11 -8.21
N GLU A 120 33.09 -0.62 -7.72
CA GLU A 120 33.14 -1.23 -6.40
C GLU A 120 33.21 -0.16 -5.31
N SER A 121 32.45 -0.37 -4.23
CA SER A 121 32.51 0.48 -3.04
C SER A 121 33.69 0.05 -2.16
N GLN A 122 34.49 1.02 -1.74
CA GLN A 122 35.64 0.81 -0.86
C GLN A 122 35.51 1.72 0.37
N ILE A 123 35.94 1.22 1.53
CA ILE A 123 35.99 2.01 2.76
C ILE A 123 37.42 2.55 2.91
N VAL A 124 37.55 3.87 3.04
CA VAL A 124 38.83 4.57 3.20
C VAL A 124 38.78 5.46 4.44
N GLN A 125 39.94 5.84 4.96
CA GLN A 125 40.01 6.84 6.02
C GLN A 125 40.03 8.25 5.42
N LEU A 126 39.52 9.24 6.16
CA LEU A 126 39.54 10.63 5.70
C LEU A 126 40.98 11.15 5.48
N GLY A 127 41.96 10.64 6.24
CA GLY A 127 43.37 10.92 6.04
C GLY A 127 43.88 10.52 4.66
N ASP A 128 43.36 9.44 4.08
CA ASP A 128 43.69 8.97 2.72
C ASP A 128 43.05 9.86 1.65
N LEU A 129 41.91 10.49 1.95
CA LEU A 129 41.26 11.47 1.07
C LEU A 129 41.95 12.84 1.11
N MET A 130 42.53 13.21 2.25
CA MET A 130 43.35 14.42 2.37
C MET A 130 44.68 14.29 1.61
N HIS A 131 45.24 13.08 1.54
CA HIS A 131 46.52 12.80 0.90
C HIS A 131 46.39 11.62 -0.06
N PRO A 132 45.68 11.79 -1.20
CA PRO A 132 45.42 10.69 -2.12
C PRO A 132 46.76 10.10 -2.64
N PRO A 133 46.88 8.75 -2.69
CA PRO A 133 48.10 8.10 -3.11
C PRO A 133 48.49 8.48 -4.54
N THR A 134 49.79 8.63 -4.79
CA THR A 134 50.31 9.01 -6.12
C THR A 134 49.94 7.97 -7.17
N GLY A 135 49.21 8.37 -8.21
CA GLY A 135 48.69 7.48 -9.25
C GLY A 135 47.36 6.80 -8.92
N GLY A 136 46.76 7.11 -7.76
CA GLY A 136 45.40 6.70 -7.41
C GLY A 136 44.31 7.54 -8.09
N ALA A 137 43.06 7.25 -7.74
CA ALA A 137 41.90 8.00 -8.23
C ALA A 137 41.95 9.47 -7.79
N ARG A 138 41.55 10.36 -8.69
CA ARG A 138 41.55 11.82 -8.51
C ARG A 138 40.46 12.23 -7.51
N PHE A 139 40.85 12.99 -6.49
CA PHE A 139 39.96 13.57 -5.48
C PHE A 139 40.40 15.00 -5.14
N PRO A 140 39.47 15.97 -4.94
CA PRO A 140 39.79 17.36 -4.56
C PRO A 140 40.53 17.44 -3.23
N ASP A 141 41.27 18.53 -3.06
CA ASP A 141 41.90 18.86 -1.78
C ASP A 141 40.82 18.94 -0.70
N LEU A 142 41.01 18.16 0.37
CA LEU A 142 40.04 18.04 1.45
C LEU A 142 40.54 18.73 2.72
N GLN A 143 39.73 19.65 3.23
CA GLN A 143 39.88 20.22 4.57
C GLN A 143 38.82 19.64 5.51
N LEU A 144 39.25 19.14 6.67
CA LEU A 144 38.35 18.59 7.69
C LEU A 144 37.70 19.72 8.50
N ASN A 145 36.39 19.59 8.74
CA ASN A 145 35.65 20.52 9.59
C ASN A 145 35.90 20.20 11.08
N THR A 146 35.63 21.18 11.95
CA THR A 146 35.67 20.97 13.41
C THR A 146 34.85 19.73 13.82
N GLY A 147 35.52 18.78 14.47
CA GLY A 147 34.92 17.51 14.92
C GLY A 147 35.24 16.29 14.04
N GLN A 148 35.73 16.50 12.81
CA GLN A 148 36.17 15.42 11.91
C GLN A 148 37.63 15.05 12.17
N LYS A 149 37.95 13.76 12.05
CA LYS A 149 39.28 13.23 12.28
C LYS A 149 39.78 12.45 11.08
N ALA A 150 41.09 12.38 10.92
CA ALA A 150 41.72 11.67 9.82
C ALA A 150 41.45 10.15 9.83
N ASP A 151 41.13 9.57 10.99
CA ASP A 151 40.80 8.15 11.16
C ASP A 151 39.30 7.83 10.97
N ASP A 152 38.45 8.86 10.80
CA ASP A 152 37.06 8.67 10.42
C ASP A 152 36.97 7.98 9.05
N GLN A 153 35.91 7.21 8.82
CA GLN A 153 35.74 6.41 7.62
C GLN A 153 34.77 7.05 6.63
N ALA A 154 35.05 6.88 5.34
CA ALA A 154 34.15 7.23 4.25
C ALA A 154 34.05 6.05 3.27
N THR A 155 32.86 5.87 2.69
CA THR A 155 32.68 4.95 1.56
C THR A 155 32.89 5.72 0.27
N VAL A 156 33.73 5.20 -0.63
CA VAL A 156 34.03 5.84 -1.91
C VAL A 156 33.88 4.87 -3.07
N ILE A 157 33.68 5.42 -4.26
CA ILE A 157 33.64 4.71 -5.53
C ILE A 157 34.60 5.38 -6.51
N ASP A 158 35.31 4.56 -7.29
CA ASP A 158 36.25 5.02 -8.30
C ASP A 158 35.71 4.72 -9.70
N ILE A 159 35.51 5.75 -10.51
CA ILE A 159 34.86 5.66 -11.82
C ILE A 159 35.76 6.28 -12.87
N LYS A 160 35.91 5.64 -14.03
CA LYS A 160 36.63 6.24 -15.16
C LYS A 160 35.98 7.56 -15.57
N LYS A 161 36.78 8.60 -15.78
CA LYS A 161 36.30 9.93 -16.21
C LYS A 161 35.42 9.86 -17.45
N GLY A 162 35.77 9.02 -18.42
CA GLY A 162 35.00 8.83 -19.65
C GLY A 162 33.58 8.30 -19.43
N VAL A 163 33.36 7.49 -18.39
CA VAL A 163 32.02 7.02 -18.00
C VAL A 163 31.34 8.07 -17.13
N LEU A 164 32.05 8.62 -16.13
CA LEU A 164 31.49 9.59 -15.20
C LEU A 164 30.93 10.84 -15.90
N GLN A 165 31.63 11.36 -16.91
CA GLN A 165 31.20 12.53 -17.67
C GLN A 165 29.86 12.32 -18.42
N THR A 166 29.50 11.06 -18.71
CA THR A 166 28.22 10.76 -19.37
C THR A 166 27.06 10.73 -18.38
N LEU A 167 27.34 10.35 -17.12
CA LEU A 167 26.33 10.14 -16.09
C LEU A 167 26.08 11.39 -15.24
N LEU A 168 27.07 12.27 -15.08
CA LEU A 168 26.96 13.44 -14.22
C LEU A 168 25.93 14.45 -14.78
N PRO A 169 24.98 14.90 -13.94
CA PRO A 169 24.08 15.99 -14.32
C PRO A 169 24.83 17.32 -14.49
N THR A 170 24.31 18.23 -15.31
CA THR A 170 24.76 19.63 -15.37
C THR A 170 24.29 20.39 -14.12
N LEU A 171 24.84 21.58 -13.85
CA LEU A 171 24.37 22.43 -12.73
C LEU A 171 22.87 22.74 -12.82
N ASP A 172 22.38 23.05 -14.03
CA ASP A 172 20.96 23.32 -14.25
C ASP A 172 20.10 22.07 -14.04
N ALA A 173 20.63 20.89 -14.38
CA ALA A 173 19.95 19.62 -14.09
C ALA A 173 19.91 19.35 -12.57
N LEU A 174 21.02 19.54 -11.85
CA LEU A 174 21.07 19.34 -10.40
C LEU A 174 20.05 20.19 -9.65
N ALA A 175 19.90 21.47 -10.06
CA ALA A 175 18.92 22.37 -9.48
C ALA A 175 17.46 21.92 -9.72
N LEU A 176 17.19 21.16 -10.78
CA LEU A 176 15.84 20.63 -11.09
C LEU A 176 15.58 19.24 -10.50
N LEU A 177 16.63 18.46 -10.25
CA LEU A 177 16.55 17.09 -9.75
C LEU A 177 16.37 16.99 -8.23
N THR A 178 16.32 18.12 -7.53
CA THR A 178 16.14 18.15 -6.07
C THR A 178 15.09 19.19 -5.68
N HIS A 179 14.18 18.80 -4.80
CA HIS A 179 13.07 19.65 -4.34
C HIS A 179 12.62 19.23 -2.94
N VAL A 180 11.74 20.02 -2.33
CA VAL A 180 11.08 19.70 -1.07
C VAL A 180 9.60 19.41 -1.31
N ARG A 181 9.08 18.38 -0.64
CA ARG A 181 7.66 18.05 -0.57
C ARG A 181 7.15 18.44 0.82
N VAL A 182 6.06 19.20 0.86
CA VAL A 182 5.39 19.59 2.11
C VAL A 182 4.02 18.91 2.11
N ARG A 183 3.79 17.98 3.04
CA ARG A 183 2.47 17.40 3.28
C ARG A 183 1.74 18.27 4.29
N LEU A 184 0.57 18.76 3.91
CA LEU A 184 -0.33 19.52 4.78
C LEU A 184 -1.40 18.58 5.34
N HIS A 185 -1.41 18.42 6.66
CA HIS A 185 -2.41 17.63 7.36
C HIS A 185 -3.68 18.45 7.59
N ALA A 186 -4.82 17.77 7.75
CA ALA A 186 -6.11 18.42 8.02
C ALA A 186 -6.14 19.23 9.33
N ASP A 187 -5.24 18.93 10.28
CA ASP A 187 -5.07 19.69 11.53
C ASP A 187 -4.18 20.94 11.39
N GLY A 188 -3.64 21.19 10.20
CA GLY A 188 -2.75 22.30 9.89
C GLY A 188 -1.27 22.03 10.17
N SER A 189 -0.91 20.85 10.68
CA SER A 189 0.50 20.45 10.79
C SER A 189 1.11 20.16 9.42
N GLN A 190 2.44 20.27 9.33
CA GLN A 190 3.17 20.10 8.07
C GLN A 190 4.35 19.15 8.26
N ASP A 191 4.51 18.20 7.36
CA ASP A 191 5.70 17.35 7.26
C ASP A 191 6.48 17.72 6.00
N GLU A 192 7.77 18.02 6.15
CA GLU A 192 8.65 18.33 5.02
C GLU A 192 9.61 17.17 4.72
N LEU A 193 9.80 16.87 3.43
CA LEU A 193 10.77 15.90 2.96
C LEU A 193 11.58 16.49 1.81
N ALA A 194 12.92 16.39 1.88
CA ALA A 194 13.76 16.66 0.71
C ALA A 194 13.84 15.42 -0.18
N VAL A 195 13.76 15.60 -1.50
CA VAL A 195 13.82 14.51 -2.47
C VAL A 195 14.90 14.80 -3.50
N VAL A 196 15.78 13.83 -3.74
CA VAL A 196 16.80 13.87 -4.81
C VAL A 196 16.46 12.78 -5.83
N ILE A 197 16.38 13.16 -7.11
CA ILE A 197 16.00 12.29 -8.23
C ILE A 197 17.23 12.07 -9.14
N GLY A 198 17.34 10.89 -9.74
CA GLY A 198 18.31 10.59 -10.80
C GLY A 198 17.88 11.11 -12.18
N SER A 199 18.81 11.10 -13.13
CA SER A 199 18.57 11.52 -14.53
C SER A 199 18.51 10.36 -15.53
N ARG A 200 18.71 9.12 -15.06
CA ARG A 200 18.87 7.92 -15.89
C ARG A 200 17.85 6.85 -15.54
N LEU A 201 17.18 6.30 -16.55
CA LEU A 201 16.26 5.16 -16.38
C LEU A 201 17.01 3.82 -16.30
N PRO A 202 16.56 2.88 -15.44
CA PRO A 202 17.11 1.54 -15.39
C PRO A 202 16.80 0.76 -16.67
N VAL A 203 17.50 -0.37 -16.86
CA VAL A 203 17.29 -1.25 -18.01
C VAL A 203 16.20 -2.28 -17.72
N ARG A 204 15.27 -2.50 -18.67
CA ARG A 204 14.24 -3.55 -18.57
C ARG A 204 14.88 -4.93 -18.49
N GLY A 205 14.39 -5.78 -17.59
CA GLY A 205 14.91 -7.14 -17.42
C GLY A 205 16.29 -7.24 -16.78
N GLY A 206 16.85 -6.13 -16.26
CA GLY A 206 18.18 -6.11 -15.65
C GLY A 206 18.20 -5.49 -14.26
N SER A 207 19.34 -5.63 -13.60
CA SER A 207 19.59 -5.08 -12.27
C SER A 207 20.39 -3.79 -12.34
N SER A 208 20.05 -2.86 -11.46
CA SER A 208 20.69 -1.55 -11.34
C SER A 208 21.12 -1.29 -9.91
N THR A 209 22.27 -0.64 -9.74
CA THR A 209 22.77 -0.13 -8.47
C THR A 209 22.81 1.39 -8.53
N VAL A 210 22.20 2.05 -7.55
CA VAL A 210 22.19 3.51 -7.44
C VAL A 210 23.13 3.93 -6.33
N HIS A 211 23.93 4.96 -6.60
CA HIS A 211 24.80 5.61 -5.63
C HIS A 211 24.36 7.06 -5.43
N LEU A 212 24.10 7.43 -4.19
CA LEU A 212 24.04 8.82 -3.76
C LEU A 212 25.46 9.32 -3.52
N VAL A 213 25.92 10.23 -4.37
CA VAL A 213 27.28 10.73 -4.36
C VAL A 213 27.37 12.17 -3.87
N SER A 214 28.46 12.49 -3.17
CA SER A 214 28.84 13.87 -2.84
C SER A 214 29.48 14.56 -4.05
N LEU A 215 28.94 15.72 -4.38
CA LEU A 215 29.45 16.66 -5.37
C LEU A 215 29.98 17.95 -4.73
N GLU A 216 30.19 17.95 -3.41
CA GLU A 216 30.67 19.11 -2.64
C GLU A 216 31.92 19.74 -3.26
N GLY A 217 31.82 21.00 -3.68
CA GLY A 217 32.92 21.76 -4.29
C GLY A 217 33.47 21.14 -5.59
N ARG A 218 32.73 20.24 -6.24
CA ARG A 218 33.19 19.54 -7.46
C ARG A 218 32.83 20.28 -8.74
N TYR A 219 32.03 21.34 -8.68
CA TYR A 219 31.69 22.16 -9.83
C TYR A 219 32.35 23.53 -9.74
N SER A 220 32.95 23.95 -10.85
CA SER A 220 33.50 25.29 -11.02
C SER A 220 33.43 25.70 -12.48
N ASN A 221 33.35 27.01 -12.75
CA ASN A 221 33.29 27.55 -14.12
C ASN A 221 32.20 26.93 -15.01
N GLY A 222 31.08 26.50 -14.41
CA GLY A 222 29.94 25.92 -15.13
C GLY A 222 30.03 24.42 -15.43
N GLY A 223 31.06 23.71 -14.94
CA GLY A 223 31.22 22.27 -15.17
C GLY A 223 31.88 21.53 -14.01
N PHE A 224 31.87 20.20 -14.08
CA PHE A 224 32.53 19.34 -13.08
C PHE A 224 34.05 19.43 -13.25
N ASP A 225 34.78 19.59 -12.15
CA ASP A 225 36.23 19.60 -12.11
C ASP A 225 36.79 18.18 -12.00
N TYR A 226 37.39 17.72 -13.10
CA TYR A 226 38.04 16.42 -13.22
C TYR A 226 39.53 16.44 -12.81
N GLN A 227 40.05 17.58 -12.32
CA GLN A 227 41.44 17.74 -11.88
C GLN A 227 42.48 17.36 -12.94
N GLY A 228 42.16 17.65 -14.22
CA GLY A 228 43.03 17.36 -15.37
C GLY A 228 43.09 15.89 -15.78
N ALA A 229 42.16 15.04 -15.32
CA ALA A 229 42.08 13.62 -15.68
C ALA A 229 41.81 13.37 -17.18
N GLY A 230 42.48 12.36 -17.75
CA GLY A 230 42.15 11.77 -19.05
C GLY A 230 40.96 10.82 -18.97
N ASP A 231 40.44 10.34 -20.12
CA ASP A 231 39.21 9.54 -20.16
C ASP A 231 39.29 8.20 -19.40
N ASP A 232 40.46 7.58 -19.35
CA ASP A 232 40.71 6.32 -18.63
C ASP A 232 41.14 6.50 -17.17
N ASP A 233 41.42 7.74 -16.76
CA ASP A 233 41.80 8.03 -15.38
C ASP A 233 40.59 7.86 -14.45
N LEU A 234 40.85 7.37 -13.23
CA LEU A 234 39.83 7.18 -12.21
C LEU A 234 39.55 8.47 -11.46
N ILE A 235 38.27 8.78 -11.28
CA ILE A 235 37.75 9.85 -10.45
C ILE A 235 37.08 9.23 -9.24
N ARG A 236 37.46 9.70 -8.04
CA ARG A 236 36.89 9.25 -6.78
C ARG A 236 35.72 10.13 -6.37
N LEU A 237 34.62 9.49 -5.97
CA LEU A 237 33.46 10.13 -5.35
C LEU A 237 33.16 9.48 -4.00
N VAL A 238 32.71 10.28 -3.03
CA VAL A 238 32.16 9.75 -1.78
C VAL A 238 30.74 9.26 -2.06
N SER A 239 30.49 7.99 -1.74
CA SER A 239 29.18 7.35 -1.87
C SER A 239 28.53 7.27 -0.50
N LEU A 240 27.51 8.08 -0.28
CA LEU A 240 26.86 8.26 1.02
C LEU A 240 25.79 7.20 1.32
N LYS A 241 25.14 6.68 0.26
CA LYS A 241 24.23 5.54 0.30
C LYS A 241 24.26 4.85 -1.06
N SER A 242 24.16 3.53 -1.04
CA SER A 242 23.91 2.72 -2.23
C SER A 242 22.79 1.72 -1.98
N TRP A 243 22.05 1.38 -3.02
CA TRP A 243 21.05 0.31 -3.02
C TRP A 243 20.93 -0.28 -4.42
N SER A 244 20.36 -1.48 -4.53
CA SER A 244 20.13 -2.16 -5.81
C SER A 244 18.70 -2.66 -5.91
N PHE A 245 18.21 -2.75 -7.14
CA PHE A 245 16.89 -3.29 -7.49
C PHE A 245 16.96 -3.96 -8.87
N ALA A 246 15.93 -4.71 -9.25
CA ALA A 246 15.84 -5.28 -10.60
C ALA A 246 14.51 -4.93 -11.28
N CYS A 247 14.60 -4.65 -12.58
CA CYS A 247 13.44 -4.50 -13.44
C CYS A 247 13.05 -5.89 -13.98
N VAL A 248 11.86 -6.38 -13.65
CA VAL A 248 11.32 -7.63 -14.22
C VAL A 248 10.46 -7.34 -15.45
N ASP A 249 9.99 -8.39 -16.11
CA ASP A 249 9.04 -8.21 -17.22
C ASP A 249 7.74 -7.58 -16.71
N GLU A 250 7.19 -6.63 -17.47
CA GLU A 250 5.98 -5.89 -17.16
C GLU A 250 4.75 -6.79 -16.96
N LYS A 251 4.71 -7.95 -17.64
CA LYS A 251 3.66 -8.96 -17.38
C LYS A 251 3.65 -9.50 -15.95
N GLN A 252 4.77 -9.37 -15.24
CA GLN A 252 4.93 -9.74 -13.84
C GLN A 252 4.86 -8.52 -12.90
N SER A 253 4.55 -7.32 -13.43
CA SER A 253 4.30 -6.12 -12.62
C SER A 253 2.93 -6.20 -11.95
N PHE A 254 2.71 -5.35 -10.93
CA PHE A 254 1.42 -5.26 -10.25
C PHE A 254 0.27 -5.00 -11.22
N LYS A 255 0.36 -3.93 -12.00
CA LYS A 255 -0.63 -3.60 -13.05
C LYS A 255 -0.72 -4.70 -14.10
N GLY A 256 0.41 -5.25 -14.54
CA GLY A 256 0.47 -6.30 -15.55
C GLY A 256 -0.30 -7.55 -15.13
N LEU A 257 -0.05 -8.06 -13.93
CA LEU A 257 -0.76 -9.22 -13.38
C LEU A 257 -2.26 -8.94 -13.24
N LEU A 258 -2.64 -7.79 -12.67
CA LEU A 258 -4.06 -7.41 -12.48
C LEU A 258 -4.82 -7.28 -13.81
N MET A 259 -4.20 -6.70 -14.84
CA MET A 259 -4.80 -6.54 -16.17
C MET A 259 -4.98 -7.86 -16.92
N HIS A 260 -4.19 -8.88 -16.58
CA HIS A 260 -4.22 -10.19 -17.23
C HIS A 260 -4.98 -11.27 -16.43
N LEU A 261 -5.63 -10.90 -15.33
CA LEU A 261 -6.47 -11.83 -14.57
C LEU A 261 -7.58 -12.42 -15.45
N ASP A 262 -7.79 -13.74 -15.33
CA ASP A 262 -8.94 -14.42 -15.88
C ASP A 262 -10.22 -13.90 -15.20
N ARG A 263 -11.13 -13.39 -16.03
CA ARG A 263 -12.43 -12.84 -15.64
C ARG A 263 -13.59 -13.59 -16.30
N ASN A 264 -13.37 -14.83 -16.77
CA ASN A 264 -14.39 -15.60 -17.47
C ASN A 264 -14.66 -16.96 -16.81
N PRO A 265 -15.76 -17.11 -16.04
CA PRO A 265 -16.79 -16.10 -15.75
C PRO A 265 -16.31 -15.07 -14.73
N GLY A 266 -16.86 -13.84 -14.80
CA GLY A 266 -16.50 -12.76 -13.88
C GLY A 266 -17.06 -12.97 -12.46
N THR A 267 -18.02 -13.88 -12.32
CA THR A 267 -18.66 -14.23 -11.05
C THR A 267 -18.18 -15.57 -10.52
N LEU A 268 -18.28 -15.78 -9.21
CA LEU A 268 -17.81 -16.98 -8.51
C LEU A 268 -18.72 -18.18 -8.80
N ARG A 269 -18.46 -18.84 -9.94
CA ARG A 269 -19.17 -20.03 -10.41
C ARG A 269 -18.26 -20.89 -11.27
N LEU A 270 -18.70 -22.13 -11.50
CA LEU A 270 -18.05 -22.99 -12.46
C LEU A 270 -18.14 -22.41 -13.88
N PRO A 271 -17.14 -22.70 -14.75
CA PRO A 271 -17.17 -22.34 -16.15
C PRO A 271 -18.46 -22.78 -16.84
N LYS A 272 -18.86 -22.03 -17.87
CA LYS A 272 -20.08 -22.28 -18.63
C LYS A 272 -20.11 -23.72 -19.17
N ASN A 273 -21.25 -24.37 -19.04
CA ASN A 273 -21.50 -25.69 -19.61
C ASN A 273 -22.45 -25.60 -20.81
N ASP A 274 -22.20 -26.40 -21.84
CA ASP A 274 -23.05 -26.42 -23.06
C ASP A 274 -24.44 -27.02 -22.81
N ASN A 275 -24.60 -27.84 -21.76
CA ASN A 275 -25.90 -28.38 -21.37
C ASN A 275 -26.71 -27.32 -20.60
N ALA A 276 -27.70 -26.73 -21.28
CA ALA A 276 -28.58 -25.70 -20.71
C ALA A 276 -29.25 -26.09 -19.39
N ALA A 277 -29.58 -27.37 -19.18
CA ALA A 277 -30.19 -27.82 -17.92
C ALA A 277 -29.22 -27.78 -16.74
N VAL A 278 -27.92 -28.05 -16.99
CA VAL A 278 -26.84 -27.97 -15.99
C VAL A 278 -26.41 -26.53 -15.79
N GLU A 279 -26.24 -25.80 -16.89
CA GLU A 279 -25.84 -24.39 -16.90
C GLU A 279 -26.75 -23.51 -16.06
N ARG A 280 -28.06 -23.80 -16.04
CA ARG A 280 -29.00 -23.11 -15.15
C ARG A 280 -28.58 -23.14 -13.69
N TYR A 281 -28.04 -24.26 -13.19
CA TYR A 281 -27.58 -24.40 -11.80
C TYR A 281 -26.19 -23.83 -11.60
N LEU A 282 -25.26 -24.07 -12.55
CA LEU A 282 -23.91 -23.50 -12.47
C LEU A 282 -23.95 -21.96 -12.47
N ALA A 283 -24.84 -21.36 -13.25
CA ALA A 283 -25.08 -19.93 -13.28
C ALA A 283 -25.59 -19.35 -11.96
N MET A 284 -26.18 -20.20 -11.11
CA MET A 284 -26.60 -19.85 -9.75
C MET A 284 -25.55 -20.20 -8.69
N GLY A 285 -24.35 -20.64 -9.08
CA GLY A 285 -23.24 -20.97 -8.16
C GLY A 285 -23.27 -22.40 -7.61
N TYR A 286 -24.16 -23.25 -8.10
CA TYR A 286 -24.24 -24.64 -7.65
C TYR A 286 -23.13 -25.50 -8.27
N THR A 287 -22.63 -26.45 -7.48
CA THR A 287 -21.77 -27.55 -7.91
C THR A 287 -22.39 -28.90 -7.53
N LEU A 288 -22.02 -29.95 -8.26
CA LEU A 288 -22.42 -31.32 -7.94
C LEU A 288 -21.36 -31.97 -7.08
N LEU A 289 -21.75 -32.38 -5.87
CA LEU A 289 -20.86 -33.07 -4.95
C LEU A 289 -21.35 -34.51 -4.68
N PRO A 290 -20.43 -35.47 -4.50
CA PRO A 290 -20.78 -36.77 -3.95
C PRO A 290 -21.40 -36.61 -2.56
N HIS A 291 -22.58 -37.19 -2.37
CA HIS A 291 -23.34 -37.11 -1.13
C HIS A 291 -23.55 -38.52 -0.56
N THR A 292 -23.13 -38.72 0.69
CA THR A 292 -23.41 -39.95 1.46
C THR A 292 -24.56 -39.67 2.42
N PHE A 293 -25.64 -40.43 2.31
CA PHE A 293 -26.81 -40.25 3.16
C PHE A 293 -26.57 -40.73 4.60
N ARG A 294 -27.27 -40.13 5.56
CA ARG A 294 -27.13 -40.39 7.01
C ARG A 294 -27.36 -41.84 7.43
N LEU A 295 -28.30 -42.54 6.80
CA LEU A 295 -28.62 -43.94 7.14
C LEU A 295 -27.84 -44.92 6.26
N VAL A 296 -28.11 -44.95 4.95
CA VAL A 296 -27.42 -45.78 3.94
C VAL A 296 -27.59 -45.14 2.57
N GLY A 297 -26.56 -45.23 1.72
CA GLY A 297 -26.61 -44.90 0.29
C GLY A 297 -25.63 -43.80 -0.12
N LYS A 298 -25.27 -43.81 -1.40
CA LYS A 298 -24.44 -42.77 -2.04
C LYS A 298 -25.21 -42.22 -3.23
N SER A 299 -25.21 -40.91 -3.39
CA SER A 299 -25.77 -40.21 -4.53
C SER A 299 -24.89 -39.00 -4.86
N VAL A 300 -25.37 -38.14 -5.75
CA VAL A 300 -24.86 -36.79 -5.95
C VAL A 300 -25.93 -35.79 -5.53
N SER A 301 -25.50 -34.64 -5.04
CA SER A 301 -26.41 -33.57 -4.62
C SER A 301 -25.82 -32.22 -5.01
N TRP A 302 -26.72 -31.29 -5.25
CA TRP A 302 -26.41 -29.90 -5.50
C TRP A 302 -25.96 -29.22 -4.20
N TYR A 303 -24.90 -28.43 -4.31
CA TYR A 303 -24.37 -27.62 -3.23
C TYR A 303 -23.94 -26.26 -3.77
N HIS A 304 -24.31 -25.19 -3.09
CA HIS A 304 -23.65 -23.89 -3.19
C HIS A 304 -23.18 -23.43 -1.81
N GLY A 305 -22.11 -22.64 -1.80
CA GLY A 305 -21.59 -22.01 -0.60
C GLY A 305 -22.34 -20.72 -0.24
N PRO A 306 -21.82 -19.96 0.74
CA PRO A 306 -22.32 -18.62 1.04
C PRO A 306 -22.03 -17.63 -0.08
N LEU A 307 -21.05 -17.90 -0.95
CA LEU A 307 -20.62 -16.99 -2.00
C LEU A 307 -21.31 -17.39 -3.32
N VAL A 308 -22.28 -16.61 -3.76
CA VAL A 308 -23.11 -16.93 -4.92
C VAL A 308 -23.02 -15.84 -6.00
N PRO A 309 -23.17 -16.19 -7.29
CA PRO A 309 -23.06 -15.22 -8.39
C PRO A 309 -24.32 -14.36 -8.58
N VAL A 310 -25.47 -14.80 -8.05
CA VAL A 310 -26.80 -14.18 -8.24
C VAL A 310 -27.64 -14.33 -6.98
N ASP A 311 -28.73 -13.55 -6.86
CA ASP A 311 -29.64 -13.66 -5.71
C ASP A 311 -30.41 -14.97 -5.81
N ILE A 312 -30.35 -15.74 -4.74
CA ILE A 312 -31.13 -16.96 -4.59
C ILE A 312 -32.37 -16.60 -3.78
N THR A 313 -33.50 -16.44 -4.47
CA THR A 313 -34.79 -16.24 -3.81
C THR A 313 -35.34 -17.59 -3.35
N THR A 314 -35.34 -17.82 -2.05
CA THR A 314 -35.94 -19.00 -1.41
C THR A 314 -36.57 -18.59 -0.09
N GLU A 315 -37.73 -19.15 0.22
CA GLU A 315 -38.39 -19.00 1.52
C GLU A 315 -38.05 -20.19 2.41
N LEU A 316 -37.66 -19.90 3.66
CA LEU A 316 -37.40 -20.88 4.71
C LEU A 316 -37.81 -20.28 6.05
N THR A 317 -38.25 -21.14 6.97
CA THR A 317 -38.53 -20.76 8.35
C THR A 317 -37.45 -21.32 9.28
N LEU A 318 -36.71 -20.43 9.93
CA LEU A 318 -35.78 -20.76 11.01
C LEU A 318 -36.41 -20.38 12.36
N PRO A 319 -35.95 -20.97 13.49
CA PRO A 319 -34.95 -22.03 13.63
C PRO A 319 -35.48 -23.44 13.25
N VAL A 320 -34.58 -24.34 12.82
CA VAL A 320 -34.89 -25.78 12.58
C VAL A 320 -34.33 -26.69 13.67
N ARG A 321 -34.82 -27.93 13.82
CA ARG A 321 -34.31 -28.85 14.85
C ARG A 321 -33.11 -29.66 14.38
N ALA A 322 -33.04 -29.95 13.08
CA ALA A 322 -31.93 -30.68 12.48
C ALA A 322 -31.66 -30.25 11.03
N ALA A 323 -30.42 -30.43 10.58
CA ALA A 323 -30.00 -30.18 9.19
C ALA A 323 -30.89 -30.86 8.13
N ASP A 324 -31.46 -32.04 8.44
CA ASP A 324 -32.29 -32.80 7.48
C ASP A 324 -33.59 -32.06 7.09
N GLU A 325 -34.07 -31.12 7.92
CA GLU A 325 -35.23 -30.27 7.60
C GLU A 325 -34.91 -29.26 6.49
N LEU A 326 -33.63 -29.01 6.22
CA LEU A 326 -33.14 -28.07 5.22
C LEU A 326 -32.74 -28.76 3.91
N VAL A 327 -32.84 -30.09 3.83
CA VAL A 327 -32.56 -30.84 2.59
C VAL A 327 -33.74 -30.68 1.65
N ARG A 328 -33.46 -30.16 0.45
CA ARG A 328 -34.49 -29.86 -0.55
C ARG A 328 -34.43 -30.86 -1.68
N TYR A 329 -35.57 -31.41 -2.09
CA TYR A 329 -35.64 -32.29 -3.25
C TYR A 329 -36.08 -31.51 -4.48
N ASN A 330 -35.31 -31.57 -5.56
CA ASN A 330 -35.68 -30.95 -6.81
C ASN A 330 -36.33 -31.98 -7.75
N PRO A 331 -37.66 -31.93 -7.95
CA PRO A 331 -38.36 -32.92 -8.76
C PRO A 331 -38.02 -32.84 -10.25
N ALA A 332 -37.46 -31.72 -10.73
CA ALA A 332 -37.15 -31.53 -12.15
C ALA A 332 -35.91 -32.32 -12.60
N ASN A 333 -34.94 -32.53 -11.70
CA ASN A 333 -33.72 -33.29 -12.00
C ASN A 333 -33.50 -34.51 -11.09
N GLY A 334 -34.37 -34.71 -10.08
CA GLY A 334 -34.30 -35.84 -9.16
C GLY A 334 -33.14 -35.78 -8.16
N LEU A 335 -32.51 -34.61 -8.00
CA LEU A 335 -31.38 -34.41 -7.12
C LEU A 335 -31.78 -33.64 -5.86
N PHE A 336 -31.06 -33.89 -4.77
CA PHE A 336 -31.18 -33.08 -3.57
C PHE A 336 -30.31 -31.84 -3.69
N ASP A 337 -30.77 -30.74 -3.10
CA ASP A 337 -29.99 -29.55 -2.73
C ASP A 337 -29.74 -29.61 -1.22
N ILE A 338 -28.46 -29.64 -0.85
CA ILE A 338 -28.00 -29.78 0.53
C ILE A 338 -27.34 -28.50 1.07
N SER A 339 -27.44 -27.39 0.35
CA SER A 339 -26.67 -26.16 0.63
C SER A 339 -26.95 -25.61 2.03
N TYR A 340 -28.23 -25.42 2.36
CA TYR A 340 -28.65 -24.91 3.67
C TYR A 340 -28.48 -25.94 4.80
N ALA A 341 -28.68 -27.23 4.51
CA ALA A 341 -28.41 -28.30 5.47
C ALA A 341 -26.92 -28.35 5.85
N ALA A 342 -26.04 -28.19 4.85
CA ALA A 342 -24.59 -28.16 5.05
C ALA A 342 -24.15 -26.91 5.82
N ALA A 343 -24.76 -25.74 5.55
CA ALA A 343 -24.52 -24.51 6.29
C ALA A 343 -24.86 -24.68 7.78
N TRP A 344 -26.07 -25.18 8.07
CA TRP A 344 -26.53 -25.40 9.44
C TRP A 344 -25.65 -26.39 10.20
N GLU A 345 -25.30 -27.52 9.56
CA GLU A 345 -24.41 -28.50 10.19
C GLU A 345 -23.01 -27.93 10.43
N LEU A 346 -22.46 -27.16 9.49
CA LEU A 346 -21.18 -26.48 9.66
C LEU A 346 -21.21 -25.53 10.85
N GLY A 347 -22.25 -24.69 10.96
CA GLY A 347 -22.39 -23.75 12.06
C GLY A 347 -22.37 -24.45 13.41
N ARG A 348 -23.11 -25.56 13.52
CA ARG A 348 -23.12 -26.41 14.72
C ARG A 348 -21.74 -26.98 15.04
N LEU A 349 -21.01 -27.46 14.04
CA LEU A 349 -19.66 -28.01 14.21
C LEU A 349 -18.65 -26.94 14.64
N LEU A 350 -18.69 -25.74 14.03
CA LEU A 350 -17.84 -24.61 14.41
C LEU A 350 -18.12 -24.15 15.85
N ALA A 351 -19.39 -24.09 16.23
CA ALA A 351 -19.79 -23.79 17.61
C ALA A 351 -19.26 -24.84 18.61
N LEU A 352 -19.34 -26.13 18.27
CA LEU A 352 -18.83 -27.23 19.10
C LEU A 352 -17.30 -27.29 19.17
N GLN A 353 -16.61 -26.85 18.11
CA GLN A 353 -15.16 -26.76 18.09
C GLN A 353 -14.65 -25.70 19.08
N SER A 354 -15.39 -24.60 19.25
CA SER A 354 -15.05 -23.55 20.20
C SER A 354 -15.59 -23.85 21.60
N LYS A 355 -14.77 -24.51 22.44
CA LYS A 355 -15.13 -24.83 23.83
C LYS A 355 -15.57 -23.60 24.63
N GLN A 356 -14.88 -22.48 24.47
CA GLN A 356 -15.20 -21.23 25.18
C GLN A 356 -16.57 -20.70 24.77
N PHE A 357 -16.84 -20.62 23.46
CA PHE A 357 -18.13 -20.19 22.94
C PHE A 357 -19.27 -21.11 23.41
N ALA A 358 -19.08 -22.43 23.31
CA ALA A 358 -20.10 -23.40 23.69
C ALA A 358 -20.50 -23.28 25.18
N ILE A 359 -19.52 -23.08 26.07
CA ILE A 359 -19.76 -22.86 27.50
C ILE A 359 -20.52 -21.53 27.70
N ASN A 360 -20.05 -20.45 27.08
CA ASN A 360 -20.67 -19.13 27.22
C ASN A 360 -22.13 -19.14 26.73
N LEU A 361 -22.39 -19.72 25.56
CA LEU A 361 -23.73 -19.82 24.99
C LEU A 361 -24.65 -20.68 25.88
N TYR A 362 -24.16 -21.81 26.41
CA TYR A 362 -24.91 -22.63 27.35
C TYR A 362 -25.27 -21.85 28.64
N LEU A 363 -24.30 -21.17 29.25
CA LEU A 363 -24.51 -20.39 30.46
C LEU A 363 -25.51 -19.25 30.23
N TRP A 364 -25.36 -18.54 29.11
CA TRP A 364 -26.26 -17.46 28.74
C TRP A 364 -27.69 -17.95 28.50
N LYS A 365 -27.88 -19.02 27.71
CA LYS A 365 -29.22 -19.60 27.48
C LYS A 365 -29.87 -20.05 28.79
N ARG A 366 -29.10 -20.69 29.67
CA ARG A 366 -29.58 -21.14 30.99
C ARG A 366 -30.00 -19.96 31.86
N MET A 367 -29.19 -18.92 31.94
CA MET A 367 -29.48 -17.72 32.73
C MET A 367 -30.70 -16.97 32.18
N HIS A 368 -30.78 -16.80 30.86
CA HIS A 368 -31.92 -16.16 30.20
C HIS A 368 -33.23 -16.92 30.48
N ALA A 369 -33.21 -18.25 30.38
CA ALA A 369 -34.35 -19.09 30.73
C ALA A 369 -34.75 -18.99 32.21
N GLN A 370 -33.78 -18.84 33.13
CA GLN A 370 -34.05 -18.63 34.56
C GLN A 370 -34.69 -17.26 34.81
N LEU A 371 -34.18 -16.21 34.18
CA LEU A 371 -34.73 -14.85 34.29
C LEU A 371 -36.16 -14.76 33.77
N LEU A 372 -36.45 -15.35 32.60
CA LEU A 372 -37.81 -15.42 32.05
C LEU A 372 -38.77 -16.13 33.00
N ARG A 373 -38.39 -17.30 33.54
CA ARG A 373 -39.24 -18.03 34.52
C ARG A 373 -39.43 -17.25 35.82
N GLN A 374 -38.41 -16.55 36.31
CA GLN A 374 -38.55 -15.70 37.50
C GLN A 374 -39.53 -14.55 37.24
N ALA A 375 -39.43 -13.89 36.08
CA ALA A 375 -40.36 -12.85 35.68
C ALA A 375 -41.80 -13.38 35.57
N GLU A 376 -42.01 -14.53 34.92
CA GLU A 376 -43.32 -15.19 34.85
C GLU A 376 -43.86 -15.54 36.25
N GLN A 377 -43.03 -16.11 37.14
CA GLN A 377 -43.44 -16.44 38.51
C GLN A 377 -43.77 -15.20 39.35
N GLN A 378 -43.06 -14.09 39.17
CA GLN A 378 -43.39 -12.83 39.83
C GLN A 378 -44.73 -12.27 39.35
N ILE A 379 -45.04 -12.40 38.06
CA ILE A 379 -46.35 -12.01 37.51
C ILE A 379 -47.46 -12.91 38.06
N LEU A 380 -47.26 -14.23 38.07
CA LEU A 380 -48.26 -15.22 38.51
C LEU A 380 -48.43 -15.26 40.05
N HIS A 381 -47.37 -14.98 40.81
CA HIS A 381 -47.33 -15.10 42.26
C HIS A 381 -46.72 -13.86 42.94
N ALA A 382 -47.24 -12.67 42.61
CA ALA A 382 -46.75 -11.38 43.11
C ALA A 382 -46.70 -11.23 44.64
N HIS A 383 -47.38 -12.10 45.39
CA HIS A 383 -47.40 -12.11 46.86
C HIS A 383 -46.23 -12.89 47.49
N LEU A 384 -45.44 -13.64 46.71
CA LEU A 384 -44.28 -14.37 47.19
C LEU A 384 -43.02 -13.48 47.09
N PRO A 385 -42.18 -13.39 48.14
CA PRO A 385 -40.96 -12.58 48.12
C PRO A 385 -39.83 -13.29 47.36
N ILE A 386 -39.97 -13.38 46.03
CA ILE A 386 -38.93 -13.92 45.14
C ILE A 386 -37.93 -12.81 44.85
N GLN A 387 -36.78 -12.84 45.53
CA GLN A 387 -35.69 -11.88 45.32
C GLN A 387 -35.00 -12.19 43.98
N PRO A 388 -34.98 -11.25 43.01
CA PRO A 388 -34.30 -11.48 41.73
C PRO A 388 -32.79 -11.58 41.97
N GLN A 389 -32.16 -12.59 41.37
CA GLN A 389 -30.70 -12.65 41.34
C GLN A 389 -30.20 -11.60 40.33
N SER A 390 -29.42 -10.62 40.79
CA SER A 390 -28.74 -9.67 39.92
C SER A 390 -27.50 -10.32 39.32
N VAL A 391 -27.66 -11.00 38.19
CA VAL A 391 -26.53 -11.46 37.37
C VAL A 391 -26.53 -10.59 36.12
N ASP A 392 -25.44 -9.84 35.91
CA ASP A 392 -25.27 -9.04 34.70
C ASP A 392 -24.85 -9.95 33.51
N PRO A 393 -25.68 -10.10 32.46
CA PRO A 393 -25.36 -10.91 31.29
C PRO A 393 -24.41 -10.24 30.30
N SER A 394 -24.09 -8.95 30.49
CA SER A 394 -23.50 -8.09 29.48
C SER A 394 -22.21 -8.64 28.88
N GLU A 395 -21.28 -9.10 29.72
CA GLU A 395 -19.99 -9.65 29.28
C GLU A 395 -20.15 -10.95 28.48
N LEU A 396 -21.04 -11.87 28.91
CA LEU A 396 -21.30 -13.11 28.17
C LEU A 396 -21.96 -12.81 26.82
N PHE A 397 -22.93 -11.91 26.81
CA PHE A 397 -23.60 -11.51 25.58
C PHE A 397 -22.63 -10.85 24.61
N ALA A 398 -21.77 -9.95 25.08
CA ALA A 398 -20.74 -9.31 24.24
C ALA A 398 -19.80 -10.33 23.60
N ALA A 399 -19.33 -11.33 24.37
CA ALA A 399 -18.47 -12.40 23.84
C ALA A 399 -19.18 -13.30 22.81
N ILE A 400 -20.46 -13.63 23.04
CA ILE A 400 -21.28 -14.42 22.11
C ILE A 400 -21.53 -13.62 20.83
N SER A 401 -21.93 -12.36 20.95
CA SER A 401 -22.20 -11.48 19.81
C SER A 401 -20.94 -11.24 18.98
N ALA A 402 -19.78 -11.02 19.60
CA ALA A 402 -18.51 -10.88 18.88
C ALA A 402 -18.19 -12.14 18.05
N TRP A 403 -18.42 -13.33 18.60
CA TRP A 403 -18.20 -14.58 17.87
C TRP A 403 -19.17 -14.75 16.69
N PHE A 404 -20.44 -14.39 16.85
CA PHE A 404 -21.40 -14.41 15.75
C PHE A 404 -21.10 -13.35 14.69
N THR A 405 -20.59 -12.17 15.07
CA THR A 405 -20.10 -11.15 14.13
C THR A 405 -18.91 -11.65 13.33
N ASP A 406 -17.96 -12.34 13.95
CA ASP A 406 -16.84 -12.94 13.23
C ASP A 406 -17.34 -14.01 12.23
N LEU A 407 -18.29 -14.84 12.66
CA LEU A 407 -18.89 -15.86 11.80
C LEU A 407 -19.71 -15.27 10.65
N SER A 408 -20.43 -14.17 10.87
CA SER A 408 -21.19 -13.45 9.82
C SER A 408 -20.27 -12.83 8.76
N LEU A 409 -19.01 -12.56 9.12
CA LEU A 409 -17.93 -12.18 8.21
C LEU A 409 -17.17 -13.38 7.63
N LEU A 410 -17.70 -14.60 7.74
CA LEU A 410 -17.12 -15.86 7.26
C LEU A 410 -15.82 -16.27 7.94
N ARG A 411 -15.48 -15.73 9.12
CA ARG A 411 -14.25 -16.13 9.83
C ARG A 411 -14.41 -17.54 10.37
N GLY A 412 -13.40 -18.37 10.14
CA GLY A 412 -13.41 -19.78 10.54
C GLY A 412 -14.19 -20.72 9.61
N VAL A 413 -14.90 -20.20 8.60
CA VAL A 413 -15.55 -21.04 7.57
C VAL A 413 -14.45 -21.71 6.71
N PRO A 414 -14.44 -23.05 6.59
CA PRO A 414 -13.43 -23.75 5.80
C PRO A 414 -13.49 -23.37 4.31
N PHE A 415 -12.34 -23.26 3.66
CA PHE A 415 -12.23 -22.76 2.27
C PHE A 415 -13.05 -23.59 1.27
N ASN A 416 -13.16 -24.90 1.46
CA ASN A 416 -13.95 -25.78 0.59
C ASN A 416 -15.48 -25.56 0.67
N TYR A 417 -15.97 -24.84 1.68
CA TYR A 417 -17.36 -24.37 1.71
C TYR A 417 -17.54 -23.06 0.92
N LEU A 418 -16.47 -22.28 0.74
CA LEU A 418 -16.46 -21.04 -0.05
C LEU A 418 -16.25 -21.34 -1.54
N VAL A 419 -15.28 -22.22 -1.83
CA VAL A 419 -14.85 -22.62 -3.17
C VAL A 419 -14.82 -24.16 -3.22
N PRO A 420 -15.95 -24.82 -3.52
CA PRO A 420 -16.05 -26.27 -3.46
C PRO A 420 -15.38 -27.02 -4.63
N ASP A 421 -15.00 -26.31 -5.69
CA ASP A 421 -14.32 -26.86 -6.87
C ASP A 421 -13.23 -25.89 -7.32
N GLU A 422 -12.03 -26.39 -7.59
CA GLU A 422 -10.86 -25.57 -7.95
C GLU A 422 -11.06 -24.74 -9.22
N ARG A 423 -11.92 -25.20 -10.14
CA ARG A 423 -12.19 -24.50 -11.42
C ARG A 423 -13.01 -23.23 -11.24
N ILE A 424 -13.60 -23.03 -10.07
CA ILE A 424 -14.31 -21.81 -9.71
C ILE A 424 -13.32 -20.64 -9.56
N LEU A 425 -12.13 -20.91 -9.02
CA LEU A 425 -11.07 -19.93 -8.76
C LEU A 425 -9.70 -20.46 -9.23
N PRO A 426 -9.44 -20.46 -10.55
CA PRO A 426 -8.15 -20.86 -11.11
C PRO A 426 -7.04 -19.86 -10.71
N GLU A 427 -5.80 -20.16 -11.09
CA GLU A 427 -4.66 -19.23 -10.92
C GLU A 427 -4.84 -17.98 -11.78
N GLU A 428 -4.34 -16.84 -11.29
CA GLU A 428 -4.48 -15.53 -11.89
C GLU A 428 -5.93 -15.21 -12.26
N ALA A 429 -6.86 -15.27 -11.30
CA ALA A 429 -8.28 -15.02 -11.51
C ALA A 429 -8.91 -14.14 -10.43
N ILE A 430 -9.89 -13.34 -10.84
CA ILE A 430 -10.77 -12.59 -9.94
C ILE A 430 -12.23 -13.02 -10.16
N ARG A 431 -12.97 -13.21 -9.07
CA ARG A 431 -14.35 -13.68 -9.07
C ARG A 431 -15.21 -12.88 -8.12
N PHE A 432 -16.21 -12.19 -8.65
CA PHE A 432 -17.17 -11.42 -7.88
C PHE A 432 -18.32 -12.29 -7.37
N PHE A 433 -18.83 -11.98 -6.19
CA PHE A 433 -19.96 -12.69 -5.61
C PHE A 433 -20.81 -11.77 -4.74
N ARG A 434 -21.97 -12.28 -4.35
CA ARG A 434 -22.75 -11.80 -3.22
C ARG A 434 -22.86 -12.90 -2.17
N VAL A 435 -23.06 -12.49 -0.93
CA VAL A 435 -23.28 -13.42 0.17
C VAL A 435 -24.74 -13.85 0.18
N ASP A 436 -25.00 -15.15 0.09
CA ASP A 436 -26.34 -15.71 0.27
C ASP A 436 -26.75 -15.53 1.74
N HIS A 437 -27.66 -14.58 1.95
CA HIS A 437 -28.22 -14.26 3.26
C HIS A 437 -28.85 -15.48 3.93
N LEU A 438 -29.59 -16.32 3.18
CA LEU A 438 -30.26 -17.48 3.76
C LEU A 438 -29.26 -18.58 4.15
N TRP A 439 -28.21 -18.76 3.35
CA TRP A 439 -27.12 -19.67 3.71
C TRP A 439 -26.47 -19.25 5.04
N MET A 440 -26.23 -17.95 5.20
CA MET A 440 -25.68 -17.40 6.43
C MET A 440 -26.64 -17.53 7.61
N GLU A 441 -27.92 -17.23 7.45
CA GLU A 441 -28.93 -17.44 8.49
C GLU A 441 -28.98 -18.92 8.95
N CYS A 442 -28.88 -19.87 8.02
CA CYS A 442 -28.80 -21.29 8.36
C CYS A 442 -27.53 -21.63 9.14
N LEU A 443 -26.37 -21.08 8.76
CA LEU A 443 -25.10 -21.22 9.48
C LEU A 443 -25.21 -20.69 10.92
N LEU A 444 -25.77 -19.49 11.09
CA LEU A 444 -25.94 -18.86 12.40
C LEU A 444 -26.94 -19.64 13.27
N ASP A 445 -28.07 -20.08 12.72
CA ASP A 445 -29.03 -20.94 13.44
C ASP A 445 -28.38 -22.26 13.87
N GLY A 446 -27.57 -22.86 12.97
CA GLY A 446 -26.80 -24.07 13.25
C GLY A 446 -25.86 -23.90 14.43
N ALA A 447 -25.09 -22.81 14.46
CA ALA A 447 -24.21 -22.47 15.57
C ALA A 447 -24.99 -22.22 16.88
N PHE A 448 -26.14 -21.55 16.77
CA PHE A 448 -27.02 -21.30 17.91
C PHE A 448 -27.76 -22.54 18.41
N SER A 449 -27.85 -23.60 17.60
CA SER A 449 -28.60 -24.83 17.92
C SER A 449 -27.98 -25.69 19.03
N ILE A 450 -26.74 -25.40 19.46
CA ILE A 450 -26.12 -26.18 20.54
C ILE A 450 -26.96 -26.09 21.82
N GLY A 451 -27.30 -27.24 22.40
CA GLY A 451 -28.19 -27.34 23.57
C GLY A 451 -29.70 -27.34 23.25
N ARG A 452 -30.11 -27.24 21.98
CA ARG A 452 -31.50 -27.36 21.50
C ARG A 452 -31.98 -28.82 21.48
N VAL A 453 -32.05 -29.45 22.65
CA VAL A 453 -32.35 -30.89 22.79
C VAL A 453 -33.81 -31.21 23.17
N SER A 454 -34.57 -30.22 23.63
CA SER A 454 -35.96 -30.39 24.08
C SER A 454 -36.92 -29.47 23.34
N GLU A 455 -38.20 -29.81 23.30
CA GLU A 455 -39.23 -28.94 22.72
C GLU A 455 -39.30 -27.58 23.41
N ALA A 456 -39.09 -27.54 24.72
CA ALA A 456 -39.02 -26.30 25.49
C ALA A 456 -37.83 -25.43 25.07
N ALA A 457 -36.65 -26.02 24.86
CA ALA A 457 -35.47 -25.30 24.37
C ALA A 457 -35.67 -24.79 22.94
N TYR A 458 -36.30 -25.58 22.08
CA TYR A 458 -36.66 -25.17 20.72
C TYR A 458 -37.64 -23.98 20.71
N ALA A 459 -38.72 -24.04 21.52
CA ALA A 459 -39.68 -22.95 21.62
C ALA A 459 -39.06 -21.65 22.19
N GLN A 460 -38.09 -21.78 23.11
CA GLN A 460 -37.34 -20.63 23.62
C GLN A 460 -36.46 -19.99 22.53
N ASP A 461 -35.72 -20.79 21.77
CA ASP A 461 -34.93 -20.30 20.64
C ASP A 461 -35.81 -19.64 19.57
N GLN A 462 -36.99 -20.19 19.27
CA GLN A 462 -37.97 -19.59 18.36
C GLN A 462 -38.42 -18.20 18.83
N ASN A 463 -38.78 -18.07 20.11
CA ASN A 463 -39.18 -16.78 20.67
C ASN A 463 -38.03 -15.76 20.64
N GLN A 464 -36.80 -16.22 20.82
CA GLN A 464 -35.61 -15.37 20.83
C GLN A 464 -35.19 -14.94 19.42
N ALA A 465 -35.33 -15.80 18.42
CA ALA A 465 -35.11 -15.46 17.02
C ALA A 465 -36.06 -14.34 16.53
N ASN A 466 -37.26 -14.27 17.09
CA ASN A 466 -38.25 -13.23 16.80
C ASN A 466 -37.95 -11.88 17.51
N MET A 467 -36.91 -11.81 18.34
CA MET A 467 -36.48 -10.56 18.99
C MET A 467 -35.34 -9.93 18.20
N SER A 468 -35.38 -8.60 18.01
CA SER A 468 -34.31 -7.81 17.36
C SER A 468 -32.96 -7.81 18.10
N THR A 469 -32.81 -8.61 19.16
CA THR A 469 -31.63 -8.69 20.03
C THR A 469 -30.94 -10.06 19.96
N SER A 470 -31.39 -10.96 19.09
CA SER A 470 -30.71 -12.24 18.87
C SER A 470 -29.30 -12.01 18.32
N PRO A 471 -28.26 -12.65 18.88
CA PRO A 471 -26.92 -12.58 18.32
C PRO A 471 -26.75 -13.45 17.06
N ALA A 472 -27.69 -14.37 16.80
CA ALA A 472 -27.63 -15.35 15.71
C ALA A 472 -28.42 -14.92 14.46
N THR A 473 -28.28 -13.65 14.08
CA THR A 473 -28.90 -13.06 12.88
C THR A 473 -27.86 -12.28 12.10
N MET A 474 -27.95 -12.25 10.78
CA MET A 474 -27.07 -11.50 9.91
C MET A 474 -27.24 -9.99 10.17
N PRO A 475 -26.17 -9.28 10.56
CA PRO A 475 -26.26 -7.85 10.87
C PRO A 475 -26.24 -6.95 9.62
N PHE A 476 -26.08 -7.54 8.43
CA PHE A 476 -25.93 -6.84 7.15
C PHE A 476 -27.02 -7.28 6.17
N ASP A 477 -27.66 -6.31 5.53
CA ASP A 477 -28.74 -6.55 4.58
C ASP A 477 -28.22 -7.05 3.21
N ALA A 478 -27.13 -6.46 2.73
CA ALA A 478 -26.50 -6.82 1.47
C ALA A 478 -24.98 -6.83 1.63
N VAL A 479 -24.35 -7.97 1.37
CA VAL A 479 -22.89 -8.10 1.38
C VAL A 479 -22.45 -8.63 0.02
N THR A 480 -21.57 -7.88 -0.63
CA THR A 480 -20.93 -8.29 -1.89
C THR A 480 -19.42 -8.27 -1.74
N GLY A 481 -18.72 -8.96 -2.63
CA GLY A 481 -17.29 -9.12 -2.49
C GLY A 481 -16.64 -9.75 -3.71
N PHE A 482 -15.34 -10.02 -3.58
CA PHE A 482 -14.60 -10.78 -4.57
C PHE A 482 -13.56 -11.68 -3.92
N LEU A 483 -13.21 -12.74 -4.63
CA LEU A 483 -12.03 -13.56 -4.39
C LEU A 483 -11.02 -13.25 -5.50
N LEU A 484 -9.78 -12.97 -5.11
CA LEU A 484 -8.64 -12.77 -6.00
C LEU A 484 -7.63 -13.86 -5.71
N ARG A 485 -7.31 -14.69 -6.71
CA ARG A 485 -6.21 -15.64 -6.66
C ARG A 485 -5.13 -15.20 -7.65
N SER A 486 -4.03 -14.65 -7.14
CA SER A 486 -2.96 -14.11 -7.98
C SER A 486 -1.66 -13.96 -7.21
N ASP A 487 -0.54 -14.05 -7.91
CA ASP A 487 0.79 -13.69 -7.42
C ASP A 487 0.83 -12.26 -6.88
N VAL A 488 -0.05 -11.35 -7.33
CA VAL A 488 -0.21 -9.99 -6.78
C VAL A 488 -0.44 -10.00 -5.27
N VAL A 489 -1.23 -10.95 -4.77
CA VAL A 489 -1.52 -11.06 -3.34
C VAL A 489 -0.25 -11.36 -2.57
N SER A 490 0.58 -12.28 -3.07
CA SER A 490 1.82 -12.67 -2.40
C SER A 490 2.94 -11.63 -2.56
N GLY A 491 3.05 -11.04 -3.75
CA GLY A 491 4.09 -10.07 -4.12
C GLY A 491 3.88 -8.68 -3.51
N TRP A 492 2.63 -8.28 -3.25
CA TRP A 492 2.30 -6.97 -2.66
C TRP A 492 1.50 -7.12 -1.35
N PRO A 493 2.16 -7.46 -0.23
CA PRO A 493 1.56 -7.52 1.11
C PRO A 493 0.71 -6.32 1.52
N GLY A 494 1.14 -5.12 1.12
CA GLY A 494 0.51 -3.84 1.46
C GLY A 494 -0.51 -3.32 0.46
N LEU A 495 -0.96 -4.12 -0.51
CA LEU A 495 -1.99 -3.67 -1.46
C LEU A 495 -3.26 -3.21 -0.72
N LEU A 496 -3.94 -2.23 -1.30
CA LEU A 496 -5.17 -1.63 -0.81
C LEU A 496 -6.31 -1.90 -1.80
N VAL A 497 -7.53 -1.94 -1.28
CA VAL A 497 -8.74 -2.24 -2.05
C VAL A 497 -9.86 -1.32 -1.61
N ASN A 498 -10.40 -0.57 -2.57
CA ASN A 498 -11.60 0.24 -2.38
C ASN A 498 -12.70 -0.25 -3.33
N ALA A 499 -13.96 -0.08 -2.94
CA ALA A 499 -15.09 -0.43 -3.79
C ALA A 499 -16.15 0.66 -3.78
N SER A 500 -16.85 0.81 -4.90
CA SER A 500 -17.90 1.81 -5.06
C SER A 500 -19.19 1.18 -5.60
N ASP A 501 -20.32 1.78 -5.21
CA ASP A 501 -21.64 1.46 -5.75
C ASP A 501 -21.88 2.07 -7.14
N ALA A 502 -23.04 1.79 -7.73
CA ALA A 502 -23.42 2.30 -9.06
C ALA A 502 -23.55 3.83 -9.14
N ASN A 503 -23.62 4.54 -8.00
CA ASN A 503 -23.63 6.00 -7.93
C ASN A 503 -22.22 6.58 -7.69
N GLY A 504 -21.19 5.73 -7.61
CA GLY A 504 -19.82 6.13 -7.28
C GLY A 504 -19.59 6.39 -5.79
N LYS A 505 -20.51 5.99 -4.90
CA LYS A 505 -20.32 6.10 -3.46
C LYS A 505 -19.44 4.95 -2.97
N GLU A 506 -18.39 5.27 -2.22
CA GLU A 506 -17.52 4.29 -1.59
C GLU A 506 -18.29 3.40 -0.58
N LEU A 507 -17.99 2.11 -0.59
CA LEU A 507 -18.59 1.09 0.25
C LEU A 507 -17.72 0.76 1.45
N ASP A 508 -18.35 0.49 2.60
CA ASP A 508 -17.61 0.10 3.82
C ASP A 508 -17.00 -1.30 3.64
N LEU A 509 -15.67 -1.40 3.78
CA LEU A 509 -14.94 -2.67 3.78
C LEU A 509 -15.17 -3.40 5.12
N LEU A 510 -15.89 -4.53 5.06
CA LEU A 510 -16.23 -5.36 6.22
C LEU A 510 -15.12 -6.35 6.59
N ARG A 511 -14.46 -6.92 5.58
CA ARG A 511 -13.35 -7.86 5.76
C ARG A 511 -12.43 -7.84 4.55
N MET A 512 -11.14 -7.71 4.81
CA MET A 512 -10.07 -8.01 3.85
C MET A 512 -9.13 -9.00 4.52
N ASP A 513 -8.95 -10.18 3.93
CA ASP A 513 -8.21 -11.26 4.56
C ASP A 513 -7.54 -12.17 3.54
N ARG A 514 -6.32 -12.65 3.86
CA ARG A 514 -5.56 -13.56 3.00
C ARG A 514 -5.83 -14.99 3.44
N LEU A 515 -6.59 -15.73 2.65
CA LEU A 515 -6.96 -17.12 2.95
C LEU A 515 -5.81 -18.10 2.65
N SER A 516 -4.93 -17.74 1.73
CA SER A 516 -3.64 -18.36 1.42
C SER A 516 -2.66 -17.28 0.94
N PRO A 517 -1.36 -17.59 0.70
CA PRO A 517 -0.40 -16.58 0.22
C PRO A 517 -0.84 -15.86 -1.07
N ASP A 518 -1.57 -16.56 -1.93
CA ASP A 518 -2.05 -16.13 -3.25
C ASP A 518 -3.55 -15.79 -3.30
N VAL A 519 -4.34 -16.08 -2.26
CA VAL A 519 -5.81 -15.87 -2.25
C VAL A 519 -6.23 -14.79 -1.27
N LEU A 520 -6.83 -13.73 -1.79
CA LEU A 520 -7.41 -12.62 -1.05
C LEU A 520 -8.95 -12.67 -1.10
N LEU A 521 -9.58 -12.49 0.05
CA LEU A 521 -11.03 -12.33 0.22
C LEU A 521 -11.34 -10.89 0.66
N CYS A 522 -12.22 -10.22 -0.08
CA CYS A 522 -12.77 -8.93 0.30
C CYS A 522 -14.30 -8.98 0.40
N LEU A 523 -14.87 -8.43 1.48
CA LEU A 523 -16.30 -8.29 1.73
C LEU A 523 -16.64 -6.82 1.99
N PHE A 524 -17.69 -6.33 1.35
CA PHE A 524 -18.15 -4.95 1.45
C PHE A 524 -19.62 -4.90 1.85
N ASN A 525 -20.00 -3.86 2.60
CA ASN A 525 -21.37 -3.58 2.98
C ASN A 525 -22.10 -2.83 1.85
N GLY A 526 -22.92 -3.54 1.08
CA GLY A 526 -23.63 -3.00 -0.08
C GLY A 526 -23.34 -3.77 -1.37
N GLU A 527 -23.86 -3.26 -2.49
CA GLU A 527 -23.65 -3.83 -3.82
C GLU A 527 -22.50 -3.13 -4.55
N ILE A 528 -21.43 -3.88 -4.82
CA ILE A 528 -20.29 -3.45 -5.64
C ILE A 528 -20.71 -3.25 -7.09
N ASP A 529 -20.30 -2.12 -7.66
CA ASP A 529 -20.26 -1.84 -9.10
C ASP A 529 -18.82 -1.82 -9.64
N SER A 530 -17.90 -1.21 -8.89
CA SER A 530 -16.48 -1.19 -9.23
C SER A 530 -15.59 -1.45 -8.01
N VAL A 531 -14.42 -2.04 -8.26
CA VAL A 531 -13.37 -2.29 -7.27
C VAL A 531 -12.06 -1.74 -7.80
N ALA A 532 -11.43 -0.85 -7.05
CA ALA A 532 -10.08 -0.40 -7.26
C ALA A 532 -9.10 -1.24 -6.44
N VAL A 533 -8.10 -1.82 -7.10
CA VAL A 533 -6.97 -2.47 -6.45
C VAL A 533 -5.72 -1.67 -6.76
N HIS A 534 -5.05 -1.16 -5.73
CA HIS A 534 -3.89 -0.29 -5.88
C HIS A 534 -2.83 -0.61 -4.84
N GLN A 535 -1.59 -0.23 -5.12
CA GLN A 535 -0.53 -0.39 -4.12
C GLN A 535 -0.74 0.62 -2.98
N LYS A 536 -0.09 0.39 -1.84
CA LYS A 536 0.03 1.46 -0.85
C LYS A 536 0.83 2.60 -1.50
N PRO A 537 0.47 3.88 -1.31
CA PRO A 537 1.29 5.00 -1.74
C PRO A 537 2.64 5.03 -1.01
N GLU A 538 3.59 4.21 -1.46
CA GLU A 538 4.96 4.19 -0.96
C GLU A 538 5.75 5.33 -1.63
N MET A 539 5.51 6.55 -1.14
CA MET A 539 5.96 7.81 -1.71
C MET A 539 5.57 8.01 -3.18
N LEU A 540 5.16 9.23 -3.51
CA LEU A 540 5.01 9.66 -4.89
C LEU A 540 6.35 9.43 -5.62
N HIS A 541 6.38 8.58 -6.64
CA HIS A 541 7.61 8.32 -7.39
C HIS A 541 7.74 9.29 -8.57
N SER A 542 8.90 9.31 -9.23
CA SER A 542 9.12 10.14 -10.41
C SER A 542 9.47 9.28 -11.60
N GLY A 543 8.84 9.54 -12.74
CA GLY A 543 8.94 8.66 -13.89
C GLY A 543 8.32 9.25 -15.15
N LEU A 544 8.33 8.42 -16.18
CA LEU A 544 7.74 8.66 -17.47
C LEU A 544 6.66 7.61 -17.74
N ASP A 545 5.72 7.96 -18.60
CA ASP A 545 4.82 6.99 -19.19
C ASP A 545 5.57 6.19 -20.26
N MET A 546 5.17 4.94 -20.44
CA MET A 546 5.80 4.02 -21.38
C MET A 546 4.73 3.25 -22.16
N ASP A 547 4.85 3.22 -23.48
CA ASP A 547 4.07 2.33 -24.33
C ASP A 547 4.81 1.02 -24.57
N GLU A 548 4.08 -0.10 -24.51
CA GLU A 548 4.62 -1.48 -24.54
C GLU A 548 5.14 -1.96 -25.91
N GLN A 549 5.47 -1.05 -26.82
CA GLN A 549 6.05 -1.40 -28.12
C GLN A 549 7.52 -1.86 -27.96
N ILE A 550 8.08 -2.53 -28.97
CA ILE A 550 9.48 -2.97 -28.95
C ILE A 550 10.22 -2.29 -30.11
N PRO A 551 11.15 -1.34 -29.84
CA PRO A 551 11.56 -0.82 -28.52
C PRO A 551 10.47 0.04 -27.85
N PRO A 552 10.49 0.17 -26.51
CA PRO A 552 9.50 0.98 -25.79
C PRO A 552 9.61 2.45 -26.17
N THR A 553 8.47 3.13 -26.26
CA THR A 553 8.41 4.57 -26.45
C THR A 553 8.01 5.23 -25.15
N TYR A 554 8.75 6.27 -24.76
CA TYR A 554 8.47 7.03 -23.54
C TYR A 554 7.74 8.32 -23.88
N HIS A 555 6.76 8.66 -23.07
CA HIS A 555 6.04 9.93 -23.13
C HIS A 555 5.80 10.45 -21.71
N LYS A 556 5.19 11.63 -21.60
CA LYS A 556 4.75 12.15 -20.31
C LYS A 556 3.40 12.82 -20.43
N VAL A 557 2.39 12.31 -19.73
CA VAL A 557 1.12 13.00 -19.53
C VAL A 557 1.32 14.05 -18.44
N LEU A 558 0.95 15.29 -18.76
CA LEU A 558 1.16 16.43 -17.85
C LEU A 558 -0.13 16.78 -17.12
N ARG A 559 0.04 17.33 -15.92
CA ARG A 559 -1.04 17.80 -15.05
C ARG A 559 -1.39 19.25 -15.32
N ASP A 560 -2.67 19.57 -15.19
CA ASP A 560 -3.15 20.95 -15.17
C ASP A 560 -2.93 21.61 -13.80
N ASN A 561 -3.48 22.83 -13.62
CA ASN A 561 -3.32 23.59 -12.38
C ASN A 561 -4.13 23.02 -11.20
N GLN A 562 -5.04 22.07 -11.43
CA GLN A 562 -5.82 21.39 -10.40
C GLN A 562 -5.16 20.07 -9.95
N GLY A 563 -4.16 19.58 -10.70
CA GLY A 563 -3.49 18.32 -10.39
C GLY A 563 -3.93 17.15 -11.26
N ASP A 564 -4.88 17.38 -12.17
CA ASP A 564 -5.44 16.32 -13.00
C ASP A 564 -4.60 16.14 -14.26
N GLU A 565 -4.30 14.89 -14.59
CA GLU A 565 -3.63 14.53 -15.84
C GLU A 565 -4.56 14.78 -17.04
N GLN A 566 -4.02 15.44 -18.07
CA GLN A 566 -4.78 15.77 -19.27
C GLN A 566 -4.10 15.15 -20.48
N GLU A 567 -4.76 14.22 -21.17
CA GLU A 567 -4.23 13.60 -22.40
C GLU A 567 -3.83 14.65 -23.46
N THR A 568 -4.56 15.77 -23.51
CA THR A 568 -4.26 16.89 -24.42
C THR A 568 -2.92 17.59 -24.12
N LEU A 569 -2.43 17.47 -22.88
CA LEU A 569 -1.15 17.98 -22.41
C LEU A 569 -0.05 16.92 -22.45
N THR A 570 -0.16 15.90 -23.31
CA THR A 570 0.89 14.89 -23.44
C THR A 570 2.14 15.43 -24.17
N LEU A 571 3.30 15.17 -23.58
CA LEU A 571 4.60 15.31 -24.21
C LEU A 571 5.01 13.97 -24.83
N ALA A 572 4.77 13.82 -26.14
CA ALA A 572 4.99 12.58 -26.88
C ALA A 572 6.47 12.26 -27.17
N THR A 573 7.40 13.17 -26.88
CA THR A 573 8.83 12.99 -27.17
C THR A 573 9.65 13.52 -26.01
N ILE A 574 10.48 12.65 -25.45
CA ILE A 574 11.34 12.95 -24.31
C ILE A 574 12.72 13.40 -24.82
N PRO A 575 13.23 14.56 -24.38
CA PRO A 575 14.60 14.98 -24.68
C PRO A 575 15.62 14.07 -24.00
N TRP A 576 16.46 13.41 -24.79
CA TRP A 576 17.55 12.55 -24.29
C TRP A 576 18.90 13.26 -24.42
N LEU A 577 19.69 13.25 -23.34
CA LEU A 577 21.10 13.63 -23.41
C LEU A 577 21.89 12.52 -24.12
N GLN A 578 21.60 11.26 -23.76
CA GLN A 578 22.13 10.06 -24.41
C GLN A 578 21.07 8.97 -24.40
N GLU A 579 20.34 8.84 -25.51
CA GLU A 579 19.22 7.88 -25.63
C GLU A 579 19.67 6.43 -25.44
N GLY A 580 20.81 6.05 -26.02
CA GLY A 580 21.36 4.69 -25.87
C GLY A 580 21.73 4.30 -24.43
N LEU A 581 22.01 5.28 -23.57
CA LEU A 581 22.25 5.08 -22.13
C LEU A 581 21.03 5.40 -21.27
N ARG A 582 19.90 5.82 -21.88
CA ARG A 582 18.65 6.23 -21.23
C ARG A 582 18.84 7.39 -20.24
N ILE A 583 19.70 8.35 -20.61
CA ILE A 583 19.97 9.54 -19.80
C ILE A 583 19.14 10.70 -20.37
N ILE A 584 18.24 11.23 -19.56
CA ILE A 584 17.33 12.31 -19.93
C ILE A 584 18.06 13.65 -19.91
N ASP A 585 17.83 14.49 -20.91
CA ASP A 585 18.24 15.91 -20.88
C ASP A 585 17.26 16.67 -19.98
N ILE A 586 17.53 16.70 -18.67
CA ILE A 586 16.64 17.31 -17.66
C ILE A 586 16.34 18.79 -17.98
N PRO A 587 17.31 19.66 -18.30
CA PRO A 587 17.02 21.04 -18.72
C PRO A 587 16.22 21.12 -20.02
N GLY A 588 16.46 20.21 -20.98
CA GLY A 588 15.65 20.09 -22.20
C GLY A 588 14.20 19.72 -21.89
N LEU A 589 14.00 18.70 -21.05
CA LEU A 589 12.69 18.20 -20.63
C LEU A 589 11.92 19.29 -19.87
N ALA A 590 12.55 19.97 -18.92
CA ALA A 590 11.92 21.07 -18.19
C ALA A 590 11.43 22.20 -19.12
N ARG A 591 12.23 22.58 -20.14
CA ARG A 591 11.81 23.57 -21.15
C ARG A 591 10.65 23.06 -22.00
N ALA A 592 10.65 21.79 -22.40
CA ALA A 592 9.55 21.19 -23.16
C ALA A 592 8.25 21.18 -22.35
N ILE A 593 8.31 20.81 -21.07
CA ILE A 593 7.17 20.83 -20.15
C ILE A 593 6.68 22.26 -19.94
N GLN A 594 7.58 23.23 -19.72
CA GLN A 594 7.20 24.63 -19.56
C GLN A 594 6.45 25.17 -20.79
N GLN A 595 6.95 24.87 -21.99
CA GLN A 595 6.31 25.29 -23.24
C GLN A 595 4.93 24.65 -23.41
N LYS A 596 4.78 23.37 -23.05
CA LYS A 596 3.53 22.62 -23.19
C LYS A 596 2.46 23.07 -22.18
N THR A 597 2.86 23.37 -20.95
CA THR A 597 1.96 23.85 -19.88
C THR A 597 1.68 25.35 -19.95
N GLY A 598 2.54 26.12 -20.63
CA GLY A 598 2.44 27.59 -20.68
C GLY A 598 2.85 28.26 -19.36
N ALA A 599 3.58 27.55 -18.48
CA ALA A 599 3.99 28.08 -17.18
C ALA A 599 4.95 29.27 -17.33
N VAL A 600 4.61 30.40 -16.67
CA VAL A 600 5.40 31.63 -16.72
C VAL A 600 6.76 31.46 -16.03
N MET A 601 6.78 30.72 -14.91
CA MET A 601 7.98 30.36 -14.17
C MET A 601 8.02 28.84 -14.02
N PHE A 602 9.20 28.24 -14.24
CA PHE A 602 9.38 26.80 -14.17
C PHE A 602 10.62 26.47 -13.36
N THR A 603 10.40 26.01 -12.14
CA THR A 603 11.43 25.67 -11.15
C THR A 603 11.43 24.17 -10.87
N ALA A 604 12.31 23.70 -9.98
CA ALA A 604 12.31 22.32 -9.49
C ALA A 604 10.96 21.90 -8.91
N ALA A 605 10.20 22.82 -8.31
CA ALA A 605 8.87 22.53 -7.80
C ALA A 605 7.89 22.13 -8.92
N GLN A 606 7.81 22.92 -9.99
CA GLN A 606 6.95 22.60 -11.13
C GLN A 606 7.44 21.35 -11.87
N PHE A 607 8.76 21.17 -11.99
CA PHE A 607 9.33 19.96 -12.58
C PHE A 607 8.94 18.72 -11.79
N ALA A 608 9.13 18.72 -10.47
CA ALA A 608 8.78 17.61 -9.59
C ALA A 608 7.29 17.30 -9.57
N PHE A 609 6.43 18.33 -9.57
CA PHE A 609 4.98 18.17 -9.67
C PHE A 609 4.57 17.45 -10.96
N GLN A 610 5.16 17.84 -12.09
CA GLN A 610 4.86 17.21 -13.38
C GLN A 610 5.46 15.81 -13.48
N MET A 611 6.68 15.59 -12.97
CA MET A 611 7.39 14.31 -13.03
C MET A 611 6.86 13.26 -12.05
N THR A 612 6.05 13.66 -11.07
CA THR A 612 5.44 12.73 -10.13
C THR A 612 4.55 11.74 -10.87
N GLU A 613 4.56 10.48 -10.45
CA GLU A 613 3.67 9.42 -10.89
C GLU A 613 2.77 8.99 -9.73
N GLY A 614 1.51 8.74 -10.06
CA GLY A 614 0.53 8.19 -9.13
C GLY A 614 0.85 6.75 -8.77
N VAL A 615 0.12 6.21 -7.79
CA VAL A 615 0.19 4.79 -7.49
C VAL A 615 -0.55 4.02 -8.57
N GLU A 616 0.03 2.93 -9.07
CA GLU A 616 -0.66 2.06 -10.00
C GLU A 616 -1.99 1.58 -9.40
N GLU A 617 -3.09 1.92 -10.07
CA GLU A 617 -4.45 1.53 -9.73
C GLU A 617 -5.05 0.77 -10.92
N VAL A 618 -5.72 -0.34 -10.62
CA VAL A 618 -6.54 -1.07 -11.59
C VAL A 618 -7.96 -1.14 -11.08
N ILE A 619 -8.89 -0.64 -11.89
CA ILE A 619 -10.32 -0.62 -11.58
C ILE A 619 -11.01 -1.76 -12.33
N PHE A 620 -11.64 -2.65 -11.57
CA PHE A 620 -12.48 -3.72 -12.07
C PHE A 620 -13.95 -3.29 -12.00
N HIS A 621 -14.58 -3.12 -13.15
CA HIS A 621 -16.03 -2.98 -13.23
C HIS A 621 -16.71 -4.35 -13.20
N LYS A 622 -17.83 -4.45 -12.49
CA LYS A 622 -18.73 -5.60 -12.51
C LYS A 622 -19.35 -5.70 -13.90
N GLY A 623 -18.89 -6.70 -14.66
CA GLY A 623 -19.37 -6.99 -16.02
C GLY A 623 -20.69 -7.71 -16.08
#